data_AF-N8W3G7-F1
#
_entry.id   AF-N8W3G7-F1
#
_cell.length_a   1.000
_cell.length_b   1.000
_cell.length_c   1.000
_cell.angle_alpha   90.00
_cell.angle_beta   90.00
_cell.angle_gamma   90.00
#
_symmetry.space_group_name_H-M   'P 1'
#
loop_
_entity.id
_entity.type
_entity.pdbx_description
1 polymer ?
#
loop_
_entity_poly.entity_id
_entity_poly.type
_entity_poly.pdbx_seq_one_letter_code
_entity_poly.pdbx_strand_id
1 'polypeptide(L)' 'MWNIVYSSEFEQWFFSLNEDEQDSVLYSLNVLKQIGPQLGRPHVDTIQGTELCNLKELRIQHQGYPYRALFF' A
#
# COMPACT_ATOMS: atom_id res chain seq x y z
N MET A 1 9.28 13.57 -4.02
CA MET A 1 8.12 12.73 -4.40
C MET A 1 8.67 11.50 -5.11
N TRP A 2 8.31 10.33 -4.64
CA TRP A 2 8.75 9.04 -5.15
C TRP A 2 7.88 8.58 -6.31
N ASN A 3 8.44 7.75 -7.20
CA ASN A 3 7.67 7.10 -8.23
C ASN A 3 7.06 5.81 -7.67
N ILE A 4 5.76 5.60 -7.88
CA ILE A 4 5.09 4.34 -7.55
C ILE A 4 4.77 3.66 -8.87
N VAL A 5 5.24 2.43 -9.02
CA VAL A 5 4.94 1.55 -10.15
C VAL A 5 4.10 0.41 -9.63
N TYR A 6 2.99 0.13 -10.30
CA TYR A 6 2.07 -0.94 -9.93
C TYR A 6 2.37 -2.20 -10.73
N SER A 7 2.17 -3.36 -10.11
CA SER A 7 2.13 -4.62 -10.84
C SER A 7 0.75 -4.82 -11.47
N SER A 8 0.65 -5.70 -12.46
CA SER A 8 -0.63 -6.07 -13.07
C SER A 8 -1.63 -6.62 -12.06
N GLU A 9 -1.15 -7.39 -11.07
CA GLU A 9 -1.98 -7.97 -10.00
C GLU A 9 -2.55 -6.87 -9.09
N PHE A 10 -1.72 -5.86 -8.77
CA PHE A 10 -2.19 -4.73 -7.98
C PHE A 10 -3.25 -3.92 -8.73
N GLU A 11 -3.03 -3.63 -10.01
CA GLU A 11 -4.01 -2.88 -10.83
C GLU A 11 -5.33 -3.64 -10.94
N GLN A 12 -5.30 -4.93 -11.23
CA GLN A 12 -6.50 -5.77 -11.29
C GLN A 12 -7.27 -5.79 -9.97
N TRP A 13 -6.54 -5.94 -8.85
CA TRP A 13 -7.15 -5.87 -7.52
C TRP A 13 -7.76 -4.49 -7.26
N PHE A 14 -7.03 -3.40 -7.54
CA PHE A 14 -7.48 -2.04 -7.33
C PHE A 14 -8.76 -1.73 -8.12
N PHE A 15 -8.82 -2.11 -9.40
CA PHE A 15 -10.00 -1.91 -10.24
C PHE A 15 -11.19 -2.82 -9.88
N SER A 16 -10.98 -3.85 -9.05
CA SER A 16 -12.09 -4.67 -8.52
C SER A 16 -12.79 -4.03 -7.32
N LEU A 17 -12.18 -3.01 -6.70
CA LEU A 17 -12.73 -2.29 -5.56
C LEU A 17 -13.78 -1.26 -6.00
N ASN A 18 -14.70 -0.93 -5.11
CA ASN A 18 -15.63 0.19 -5.30
C ASN A 18 -14.93 1.56 -5.15
N GLU A 19 -15.61 2.65 -5.52
CA GLU A 19 -15.03 4.00 -5.52
C GLU A 19 -14.50 4.43 -4.13
N ASP A 20 -15.26 4.21 -3.05
CA ASP A 20 -14.85 4.62 -1.70
C ASP A 20 -13.63 3.82 -1.19
N GLU A 21 -13.56 2.54 -1.55
CA GLU A 21 -12.40 1.68 -1.28
C GLU A 21 -11.17 2.17 -2.07
N GLN A 22 -11.34 2.47 -3.36
CA GLN A 22 -10.27 3.00 -4.22
C GLN A 22 -9.73 4.32 -3.66
N ASP A 23 -10.59 5.24 -3.21
CA ASP A 23 -10.18 6.50 -2.61
C ASP A 23 -9.32 6.31 -1.36
N SER A 24 -9.68 5.33 -0.52
CA SER A 24 -8.92 5.00 0.70
C SER A 24 -7.52 4.46 0.36
N VAL A 25 -7.43 3.65 -0.69
CA VAL A 25 -6.16 3.12 -1.21
C VAL A 25 -5.32 4.25 -1.83
N LEU A 26 -5.90 5.08 -2.68
CA LEU A 26 -5.23 6.21 -3.34
C LEU A 26 -4.69 7.23 -2.33
N TYR A 27 -5.45 7.52 -1.27
CA TYR A 27 -4.97 8.37 -0.18
C TYR A 27 -3.67 7.83 0.43
N SER A 28 -3.66 6.54 0.78
CA SER A 28 -2.51 5.89 1.41
C SER A 28 -1.31 5.82 0.45
N LEU A 29 -1.56 5.54 -0.83
CA LEU A 29 -0.54 5.57 -1.88
C LEU A 29 0.05 6.97 -2.07
N ASN A 30 -0.77 8.02 -2.00
CA ASN A 30 -0.29 9.40 -2.12
C ASN A 30 0.63 9.78 -0.94
N VAL A 31 0.30 9.36 0.29
CA VAL A 31 1.19 9.55 1.45
C VAL A 31 2.52 8.82 1.23
N LEU A 32 2.47 7.57 0.78
CA LEU A 32 3.68 6.81 0.44
C LEU A 32 4.48 7.49 -0.69
N LYS A 33 3.82 8.04 -1.71
CA LYS A 33 4.46 8.77 -2.81
C LYS A 33 5.19 10.02 -2.31
N GLN A 34 4.64 10.71 -1.32
CA GLN A 34 5.24 11.93 -0.79
C GLN A 34 6.45 11.64 0.09
N ILE A 35 6.33 10.69 1.03
CA ILE A 35 7.34 10.40 2.05
C ILE A 35 8.35 9.34 1.59
N GLY A 36 7.88 8.30 0.91
CA GLY A 36 8.66 7.19 0.40
C GLY A 36 9.22 6.28 1.47
N PRO A 37 10.48 5.78 1.35
CA PRO A 37 11.07 4.80 2.25
C PRO A 37 11.11 5.19 3.74
N GLN A 38 11.02 6.48 4.05
CA GLN A 38 10.98 6.99 5.42
C GLN A 38 9.60 6.84 6.09
N LEU A 39 8.56 6.49 5.32
CA LEU A 39 7.22 6.23 5.86
C LEU A 39 7.29 4.92 6.66
N GLY A 40 7.04 5.01 7.96
CA GLY A 40 7.08 3.88 8.88
C GLY A 40 5.74 3.62 9.56
N ARG A 41 5.78 3.01 10.73
CA ARG A 41 4.58 2.76 11.54
C ARG A 41 3.87 4.07 11.91
N PRO A 42 2.52 4.10 11.94
CA PRO A 42 1.62 2.96 11.80
C PRO A 42 1.24 2.59 10.35
N HIS A 43 1.67 3.37 9.35
CA HIS A 43 1.22 3.22 7.96
C HIS A 43 1.96 2.13 7.20
N VAL A 44 3.22 1.90 7.53
CA VAL A 44 4.06 0.89 6.87
C VAL A 44 4.72 0.01 7.92
N ASP A 45 4.85 -1.27 7.60
CA ASP A 45 5.66 -2.20 8.36
C ASP A 45 6.42 -3.14 7.42
N THR A 46 7.47 -3.77 7.95
CA THR A 46 8.24 -4.78 7.22
C THR A 46 7.71 -6.16 7.56
N ILE A 47 7.30 -6.91 6.53
CA ILE A 47 6.87 -8.30 6.69
C ILE A 47 8.11 -9.16 6.97
N GLN A 48 8.07 -9.88 8.09
CA GLN A 48 9.13 -10.79 8.51
C GLN A 48 8.81 -12.22 8.08
N GLY A 49 9.84 -13.05 7.94
CA GLY A 49 9.69 -14.50 7.69
C GLY A 49 9.33 -14.86 6.25
N THR A 50 9.40 -13.93 5.30
CA THR A 50 9.29 -14.21 3.86
C THR A 50 10.67 -14.48 3.27
N GLU A 51 10.71 -15.19 2.15
CA GLU A 51 11.94 -15.35 1.35
C GLU A 51 12.34 -14.04 0.64
N LEU A 52 11.45 -13.05 0.63
CA LEU A 52 11.60 -11.77 -0.04
C LEU A 52 12.17 -10.71 0.91
N CYS A 53 13.46 -10.40 0.74
CA CYS A 53 14.14 -9.39 1.54
C CYS A 53 13.47 -8.02 1.44
N ASN A 54 13.27 -7.36 2.59
CA ASN A 54 12.69 -6.01 2.71
C ASN A 54 11.26 -5.86 2.18
N LEU A 55 10.48 -6.94 2.08
CA LEU A 55 9.07 -6.83 1.73
C LEU A 55 8.32 -6.01 2.78
N LYS A 56 7.59 -4.98 2.34
CA LYS A 56 6.80 -4.10 3.19
C LYS A 56 5.32 -4.25 2.90
N GLU A 57 4.51 -3.98 3.91
CA GLU A 57 3.08 -3.76 3.77
C GLU A 57 2.74 -2.28 3.97
N LEU A 58 1.90 -1.74 3.10
CA LEU A 58 1.17 -0.50 3.31
C LEU A 58 -0.16 -0.85 3.98
N ARG A 59 -0.39 -0.27 5.16
CA ARG A 59 -1.57 -0.49 5.99
C ARG A 59 -2.62 0.57 5.67
N ILE A 60 -3.64 0.14 4.96
CA ILE A 60 -4.73 0.98 4.46
C ILE A 60 -5.95 0.71 5.33
N GLN A 61 -6.62 1.77 5.76
CA GLN A 61 -7.82 1.69 6.57
C GLN A 61 -9.01 2.24 5.78
N HIS A 62 -10.06 1.45 5.64
CA HIS A 62 -11.30 1.85 4.98
C HIS A 62 -12.49 1.49 5.87
N GLN A 63 -13.11 2.49 6.51
CA GLN A 63 -14.34 2.33 7.29
C GLN A 63 -14.35 1.19 8.34
N GLY A 64 -13.20 0.87 8.94
CA GLY A 64 -13.09 -0.26 9.90
C GLY A 64 -12.50 -1.53 9.28
N TYR A 65 -12.48 -1.63 7.95
CA TYR A 65 -11.94 -2.75 7.19
C TYR A 65 -10.49 -2.48 6.75
N PRO A 66 -9.52 -3.27 7.23
CA PRO A 66 -8.13 -3.09 6.87
C PRO A 66 -7.81 -3.74 5.51
N TYR A 67 -7.12 -3.00 4.65
CA TYR A 67 -6.53 -3.50 3.41
C TYR A 67 -5.01 -3.45 3.52
N ARG A 68 -4.32 -4.29 2.75
CA ARG A 68 -2.85 -4.37 2.71
C ARG A 68 -2.37 -4.41 1.27
N ALA A 69 -1.47 -3.50 0.93
CA ALA A 69 -0.74 -3.51 -0.33
C ALA A 69 0.73 -3.81 -0.06
N LEU A 70 1.34 -4.68 -0.86
CA LEU A 70 2.72 -5.11 -0.65
C LEU A 70 3.66 -4.39 -1.61
N PHE A 71 4.85 -4.00 -1.13
CA PHE A 71 5.84 -3.28 -1.94
C PHE A 71 7.28 -3.46 -1.41
N PHE A 72 8.26 -2.99 -2.18
CA PHE A 72 9.69 -2.94 -1.81
C PHE A 72 10.21 -1.50 -1.92
#